data_AF-A0AAW0JA79-F1
#
_entry.id   AF-A0AAW0JA79-F1
#
_cell.length_a   1.000
_cell.length_b   1.000
_cell.length_c   1.000
_cell.angle_alpha   90.00
_cell.angle_beta   90.00
_cell.angle_gamma   90.00
#
_symmetry.space_group_name_H-M   'P 1'
#
loop_
_entity.id
_entity.type
_entity.pdbx_description
1 polymer ?
#
loop_
_entity_poly.entity_id
_entity_poly.type
_entity_poly.pdbx_seq_one_letter_code
_entity_poly.pdbx_strand_id
1 'polypeptide(L)'
;PHPNECSGSDLDGDLYFVCWDPDLIPRRRIQPMEYIGAKTMLLDHDVTIEEVQEYFVDYILNDRLGIIDNAHIVFADSEPRRAMSPECIELAQLHSIAVDSPKSGVLAEIPHYLRVMKYPDFMEKSDKRTYKSERVIGKLFREVKDLASLTSPVTPFTTSEVAKQCYDPDMEVDGFKDYISDAFYYKREYDRKMVSLMDYYGIETEAELLSGHILTKSKSFEKRREMEQINYSVMALRKEAKSWFNEGSESDSDTDIVNAKAKAKASAWYHVTYHPSYWGRCNVGMDGAHFLSFPWCVSDKLIQIKKDKASNIIA
;
A
#
# COMPACT_ATOMS: atom_id res chain seq x y z
N PRO A 1 35.00 15.54 -1.59
CA PRO A 1 34.69 14.46 -2.54
C PRO A 1 33.32 14.73 -3.20
N HIS A 2 33.09 14.35 -4.46
CA HIS A 2 31.78 14.54 -5.09
C HIS A 2 30.59 13.92 -4.32
N PRO A 3 30.73 12.73 -3.68
CA PRO A 3 29.69 12.19 -2.79
C PRO A 3 29.17 13.18 -1.74
N ASN A 4 30.07 13.90 -1.06
CA ASN A 4 29.70 14.85 -0.01
C ASN A 4 28.82 16.01 -0.52
N GLU A 5 28.87 16.32 -1.83
CA GLU A 5 28.04 17.35 -2.46
C GLU A 5 26.57 16.91 -2.57
N CYS A 6 26.30 15.61 -2.44
CA CYS A 6 24.97 15.01 -2.42
C CYS A 6 24.49 14.79 -0.99
N SER A 7 24.14 15.89 -0.29
CA SER A 7 23.56 15.85 1.06
C SER A 7 24.48 15.24 2.14
N GLY A 8 25.80 15.41 2.02
CA GLY A 8 26.76 14.87 3.00
C GLY A 8 27.01 13.36 2.87
N SER A 9 26.58 12.75 1.75
CA SER A 9 26.72 11.32 1.45
C SER A 9 28.17 10.85 1.39
N ASP A 10 28.39 9.56 1.66
CA ASP A 10 29.66 8.87 1.50
C ASP A 10 29.50 7.59 0.64
N LEU A 11 30.50 6.69 0.67
CA LEU A 11 30.53 5.48 -0.15
C LEU A 11 30.36 4.19 0.67
N ASP A 12 29.71 4.26 1.83
CA ASP A 12 29.48 3.12 2.73
C ASP A 12 28.21 2.29 2.41
N GLY A 13 27.38 2.78 1.47
CA GLY A 13 26.12 2.13 1.08
C GLY A 13 25.09 3.05 0.44
N ASP A 14 25.38 4.35 0.33
CA ASP A 14 24.46 5.34 -0.24
C ASP A 14 24.06 5.06 -1.69
N LEU A 15 22.79 5.32 -1.97
CA LEU A 15 22.20 5.18 -3.31
C LEU A 15 22.04 6.55 -3.96
N TYR A 16 22.50 6.66 -5.21
CA TYR A 16 22.41 7.89 -5.99
C TYR A 16 21.34 7.76 -7.07
N PHE A 17 20.51 8.80 -7.18
CA PHE A 17 19.62 8.94 -8.33
C PHE A 17 20.41 9.48 -9.53
N VAL A 18 20.57 8.65 -10.56
CA VAL A 18 21.23 9.02 -11.82
C VAL A 18 20.18 9.09 -12.93
N CYS A 19 20.06 10.26 -13.55
CA CYS A 19 19.14 10.49 -14.67
C CYS A 19 19.89 11.03 -15.89
N TRP A 20 19.67 10.41 -17.04
CA TRP A 20 20.22 10.81 -18.34
C TRP A 20 19.15 11.33 -19.30
N ASP A 21 17.90 11.42 -18.85
CA ASP A 21 16.80 11.99 -19.64
C ASP A 21 17.04 13.51 -19.83
N PRO A 22 17.22 14.01 -21.07
CA PRO A 22 17.47 15.41 -21.33
C PRO A 22 16.40 16.37 -20.80
N ASP A 23 15.14 15.93 -20.68
CA ASP A 23 14.04 16.75 -20.20
C ASP A 23 14.04 16.90 -18.67
N LEU A 24 14.67 15.97 -17.95
CA LEU A 24 14.76 15.96 -16.49
C LEU A 24 16.08 16.54 -15.96
N ILE A 25 17.07 16.74 -16.82
CA ILE A 25 18.35 17.34 -16.44
C ILE A 25 18.17 18.84 -16.17
N PRO A 26 18.45 19.34 -14.95
CA PRO A 26 18.32 20.76 -14.66
C PRO A 26 19.25 21.62 -15.52
N ARG A 27 18.70 22.65 -16.18
CA ARG A 27 19.50 23.59 -16.99
C ARG A 27 20.48 24.43 -16.18
N ARG A 28 20.21 24.61 -14.89
CA ARG A 28 21.03 25.42 -13.98
C ARG A 28 21.75 24.51 -13.00
N ARG A 29 23.08 24.63 -12.95
CA ARG A 29 23.91 24.07 -11.89
C ARG A 29 23.96 25.06 -10.73
N ILE A 30 23.85 24.53 -9.52
CA ILE A 30 23.94 25.31 -8.28
C ILE A 30 25.11 24.73 -7.50
N GLN A 31 25.88 25.61 -6.86
CA GLN A 31 26.98 25.16 -6.00
C GLN A 31 26.41 24.42 -4.79
N PRO A 32 26.93 23.23 -4.44
CA PRO A 32 26.49 22.52 -3.25
C PRO A 32 26.77 23.34 -1.99
N MET A 33 25.95 23.13 -0.97
CA MET A 33 26.21 23.66 0.36
C MET A 33 27.49 23.01 0.91
N GLU A 34 28.31 23.79 1.60
CA GLU A 34 29.45 23.23 2.34
C GLU A 34 28.92 22.46 3.55
N TYR A 35 29.13 21.15 3.54
CA TYR A 35 28.76 20.28 4.64
C TYR A 35 29.83 20.33 5.72
N ILE A 36 29.57 21.06 6.79
CA ILE A 36 30.45 21.16 7.95
C ILE A 36 29.85 20.27 9.03
N GLY A 37 30.42 19.06 9.21
CA GLY A 37 29.98 18.13 10.24
C GLY A 37 30.03 18.78 11.63
N ALA A 38 29.01 18.53 12.45
CA ALA A 38 28.98 19.03 13.82
C ALA A 38 30.17 18.46 14.61
N LYS A 39 30.82 19.30 15.41
CA LYS A 39 31.91 18.83 16.29
C LYS A 39 31.33 17.84 17.30
N THR A 40 31.81 16.60 17.27
CA THR A 40 31.44 15.57 18.24
C THR A 40 31.76 16.04 19.66
N MET A 41 30.81 15.89 20.57
CA MET A 41 31.07 16.07 22.00
C MET A 41 32.06 15.01 22.47
N LEU A 42 33.25 15.45 22.90
CA LEU A 42 34.23 14.58 23.53
C LEU A 42 33.95 14.53 25.02
N LEU A 43 33.71 13.33 25.54
CA LEU A 43 33.66 13.06 26.97
C LEU A 43 35.08 12.87 27.49
N ASP A 44 35.36 13.38 28.68
CA ASP A 44 36.66 13.27 29.36
C ASP A 44 36.80 12.00 30.22
N HIS A 45 35.83 11.09 30.12
CA HIS A 45 35.70 9.87 30.90
C HIS A 45 35.13 8.71 30.06
N ASP A 46 35.21 7.49 30.62
CA ASP A 46 34.62 6.29 30.01
C ASP A 46 33.09 6.32 30.10
N VAL A 47 32.42 6.04 28.98
CA VAL A 47 30.95 6.06 28.88
C VAL A 47 30.32 5.04 29.82
N THR A 48 29.40 5.50 30.66
CA THR A 48 28.64 4.67 31.61
C THR A 48 27.34 4.14 30.98
N ILE A 49 26.76 3.07 31.55
CA ILE A 49 25.48 2.54 31.05
C ILE A 49 24.32 3.48 31.35
N GLU A 50 24.42 4.25 32.43
CA GLU A 50 23.46 5.27 32.83
C GLU A 50 23.38 6.40 31.79
N GLU A 51 24.52 6.89 31.30
CA GLU A 51 24.58 7.90 30.23
C GLU A 51 23.99 7.39 28.92
N VAL A 52 24.17 6.11 28.61
CA VAL A 52 23.54 5.49 27.44
C VAL A 52 22.01 5.47 27.59
N GLN A 53 21.49 5.20 28.79
CA GLN A 53 20.05 5.22 29.05
C GLN A 53 19.47 6.64 28.94
N GLU A 54 20.15 7.63 29.51
CA GLU A 54 19.76 9.04 29.40
C GLU A 54 19.77 9.50 27.94
N TYR A 55 20.83 9.18 27.20
CA TYR A 55 20.95 9.51 25.78
C TYR A 55 19.82 8.90 24.95
N PHE A 56 19.42 7.66 25.25
CA PHE A 56 18.34 7.00 24.53
C PHE A 56 16.99 7.73 24.72
N VAL A 57 16.71 8.21 25.93
CA VAL A 57 15.52 9.02 26.22
C VAL A 57 15.61 10.38 25.51
N ASP A 58 16.76 11.04 25.59
CA ASP A 58 16.98 12.34 24.96
C ASP A 58 16.86 12.29 23.44
N TYR A 59 17.36 11.22 22.82
CA TYR A 59 17.23 10.97 21.38
C TYR A 59 15.76 10.86 20.97
N ILE A 60 14.96 10.07 21.69
CA ILE A 60 13.52 9.91 21.41
C ILE A 60 12.77 11.24 21.55
N LEU A 61 13.10 12.02 22.59
CA LEU A 61 12.43 13.30 22.85
C LEU A 61 12.81 14.40 21.85
N ASN A 62 14.01 14.32 21.25
CA ASN A 62 14.56 15.36 20.41
C ASN A 62 14.73 14.98 18.94
N ASP A 63 14.15 13.85 18.48
CA ASP A 63 14.05 13.56 17.05
C ASP A 63 13.15 14.58 16.34
N ARG A 64 13.80 15.59 15.76
CA ARG A 64 13.16 16.73 15.09
C ARG A 64 13.34 16.68 13.57
N LEU A 65 13.93 15.62 13.03
CA LEU A 65 14.27 15.53 11.61
C LEU A 65 13.03 15.71 10.73
N GLY A 66 11.96 14.95 11.03
CA GLY A 66 10.70 15.06 10.30
C GLY A 66 10.02 16.43 10.45
N ILE A 67 10.26 17.17 11.53
CA ILE A 67 9.70 18.52 11.71
C ILE A 67 10.44 19.51 10.80
N ILE A 68 11.77 19.41 10.73
CA ILE A 68 12.63 20.24 9.87
C ILE A 68 12.28 19.99 8.39
N ASP A 69 12.13 18.72 7.99
CA ASP A 69 11.75 18.35 6.61
C ASP A 69 10.42 18.94 6.19
N ASN A 70 9.40 18.78 7.04
CA ASN A 70 8.07 19.34 6.79
C ASN A 70 8.11 20.87 6.72
N ALA A 71 8.90 21.52 7.58
CA ALA A 71 9.08 22.97 7.53
C ALA A 71 9.73 23.40 6.22
N HIS A 72 10.80 22.71 5.80
CA HIS A 72 11.51 23.02 4.57
C HIS A 72 10.60 22.92 3.33
N ILE A 73 9.78 21.86 3.24
CA ILE A 73 8.80 21.70 2.15
C ILE A 73 7.82 22.88 2.12
N VAL A 74 7.32 23.30 3.29
CA VAL A 74 6.33 24.38 3.37
C VAL A 74 6.94 25.72 2.98
N PHE A 75 8.11 26.07 3.52
CA PHE A 75 8.81 27.32 3.15
C PHE A 75 9.20 27.32 1.67
N ALA A 76 9.64 26.19 1.13
CA ALA A 76 9.98 26.08 -0.29
C ALA A 76 8.77 26.28 -1.21
N ASP A 77 7.55 25.96 -0.74
CA ASP A 77 6.31 26.21 -1.45
C ASP A 77 5.86 27.67 -1.34
N SER A 78 5.88 28.23 -0.13
CA SER A 78 5.36 29.58 0.17
C SER A 78 6.28 30.70 -0.29
N GLU A 79 7.60 30.53 -0.15
CA GLU A 79 8.55 31.61 -0.36
C GLU A 79 8.78 31.92 -1.85
N PRO A 80 8.97 33.20 -2.24
CA PRO A 80 9.23 33.58 -3.62
C PRO A 80 10.49 32.91 -4.19
N ARG A 81 11.53 32.77 -3.36
CA ARG A 81 12.81 32.14 -3.71
C ARG A 81 12.81 30.62 -3.57
N ARG A 82 11.70 30.01 -3.13
CA ARG A 82 11.54 28.55 -2.96
C ARG A 82 12.66 27.98 -2.06
N ALA A 83 13.21 26.82 -2.41
CA ALA A 83 14.34 26.21 -1.69
C ALA A 83 15.61 27.10 -1.60
N MET A 84 15.68 28.22 -2.33
CA MET A 84 16.76 29.21 -2.22
C MET A 84 16.42 30.38 -1.28
N SER A 85 15.32 30.28 -0.51
CA SER A 85 15.02 31.26 0.52
C SER A 85 15.99 31.09 1.70
N PRO A 86 16.29 32.17 2.45
CA PRO A 86 17.13 32.09 3.64
C PRO A 86 16.63 31.04 4.64
N GLU A 87 15.31 30.95 4.82
CA GLU A 87 14.65 30.00 5.72
C GLU A 87 14.90 28.55 5.29
N CYS A 88 14.78 28.24 3.99
CA CYS A 88 15.07 26.91 3.47
C CYS A 88 16.56 26.55 3.62
N ILE A 89 17.45 27.51 3.38
CA ILE A 89 18.90 27.29 3.53
C ILE A 89 19.25 27.00 4.99
N GLU A 90 18.69 27.76 5.94
CA GLU A 90 18.86 27.53 7.36
C GLU A 90 18.27 26.18 7.81
N LEU A 91 17.07 25.83 7.32
CA LEU A 91 16.47 24.53 7.58
C LEU A 91 17.30 23.37 7.03
N ALA A 92 17.95 23.52 5.87
CA ALA A 92 18.85 22.51 5.32
C ALA A 92 20.13 22.33 6.17
N GLN A 93 20.63 23.40 6.79
CA GLN A 93 21.73 23.32 7.76
C GLN A 93 21.29 22.60 9.04
N LEU A 94 20.12 22.95 9.57
CA LEU A 94 19.53 22.26 10.74
C LEU A 94 19.25 20.78 10.46
N HIS A 95 18.85 20.44 9.24
CA HIS A 95 18.65 19.06 8.80
C HIS A 95 19.96 18.27 8.87
N SER A 96 21.04 18.84 8.34
CA SER A 96 22.38 18.24 8.39
C SER A 96 22.82 17.98 9.84
N ILE A 97 22.58 18.93 10.75
CA ILE A 97 22.85 18.77 12.19
C ILE A 97 21.98 17.67 12.80
N ALA A 98 20.69 17.62 12.45
CA ALA A 98 19.76 16.62 12.98
C ALA A 98 20.12 15.19 12.56
N VAL A 99 20.56 14.98 11.31
CA VAL A 99 21.02 13.68 10.80
C VAL A 99 22.28 13.21 11.55
N ASP A 100 23.18 14.13 11.87
CA ASP A 100 24.42 13.84 12.61
C ASP A 100 24.24 13.86 14.13
N SER A 101 23.07 14.22 14.65
CA SER A 101 22.79 14.29 16.08
C SER A 101 23.08 12.96 16.82
N PRO A 102 22.73 11.77 16.25
CA PRO A 102 23.12 10.46 16.77
C PRO A 102 24.63 10.29 17.01
N LYS A 103 25.45 10.89 16.14
CA LYS A 103 26.91 10.72 16.12
C LYS A 103 27.64 11.83 16.89
N SER A 104 27.09 13.04 16.85
CA SER A 104 27.74 14.24 17.38
C SER A 104 27.29 14.60 18.80
N GLY A 105 26.10 14.17 19.21
CA GLY A 105 25.45 14.58 20.45
C GLY A 105 24.83 15.98 20.38
N VAL A 106 24.93 16.69 19.25
CA VAL A 106 24.40 18.05 19.09
C VAL A 106 22.95 17.99 18.67
N LEU A 107 22.06 18.63 19.43
CA LEU A 107 20.64 18.70 19.10
C LEU A 107 20.34 19.85 18.14
N ALA A 108 19.51 19.58 17.12
CA ALA A 108 19.02 20.62 16.24
C ALA A 108 17.85 21.39 16.89
N GLU A 109 18.03 22.69 17.10
CA GLU A 109 16.97 23.57 17.58
C GLU A 109 16.35 24.35 16.44
N ILE A 110 15.02 24.25 16.32
CA ILE A 110 14.26 24.99 15.30
C ILE A 110 13.87 26.36 15.88
N PRO A 111 14.40 27.47 15.34
CA PRO A 111 14.02 28.81 15.76
C PRO A 111 12.52 29.05 15.61
N HIS A 112 11.98 29.95 16.43
CA HIS A 112 10.53 30.21 16.45
C HIS A 112 9.99 30.68 15.09
N TYR A 113 10.76 31.47 14.33
CA TYR A 113 10.36 31.97 13.02
C TYR A 113 10.37 30.90 11.92
N LEU A 114 11.07 29.78 12.13
CA LEU A 114 11.05 28.62 11.23
C LEU A 114 9.93 27.63 11.56
N ARG A 115 9.02 27.97 12.50
CA ARG A 115 7.87 27.13 12.81
C ARG A 115 6.70 27.42 11.89
N VAL A 116 6.25 26.38 11.20
CA VAL A 116 5.15 26.48 10.24
C VAL A 116 3.79 26.52 10.93
N MET A 117 2.99 27.53 10.56
CA MET A 117 1.61 27.69 11.04
C MET A 117 0.54 27.30 10.01
N LYS A 118 0.89 27.28 8.71
CA LYS A 118 -0.04 26.99 7.61
C LYS A 118 0.64 26.04 6.62
N TYR A 119 -0.05 24.98 6.22
CA TYR A 119 0.50 23.91 5.38
C TYR A 119 -0.11 23.94 3.97
N PRO A 120 0.63 23.57 2.93
CA PRO A 120 0.05 23.43 1.59
C PRO A 120 -0.92 22.24 1.53
N ASP A 121 -1.90 22.32 0.63
CA ASP A 121 -2.99 21.36 0.45
C ASP A 121 -2.50 19.95 0.14
N PHE A 122 -1.41 19.81 -0.62
CA PHE A 122 -0.82 18.52 -0.95
C PHE A 122 -0.24 17.75 0.25
N MET A 123 -0.02 18.39 1.40
CA MET A 123 0.43 17.71 2.62
C MET A 123 -0.74 17.11 3.43
N GLU A 124 -1.99 17.44 3.07
CA GLU A 124 -3.22 16.82 3.59
C GLU A 124 -3.31 16.73 5.13
N LYS A 125 -2.83 17.79 5.80
CA LYS A 125 -2.92 17.96 7.26
C LYS A 125 -4.32 18.45 7.65
N SER A 126 -5.25 17.53 7.89
CA SER A 126 -6.65 17.84 8.23
C SER A 126 -6.82 18.54 9.59
N ASP A 127 -5.86 18.35 10.51
CA ASP A 127 -5.84 18.95 11.84
C ASP A 127 -5.20 20.35 11.88
N LYS A 128 -4.67 20.83 10.75
CA LYS A 128 -3.94 22.12 10.65
C LYS A 128 -4.61 23.05 9.65
N ARG A 129 -4.26 24.34 9.74
CA ARG A 129 -4.66 25.34 8.73
C ARG A 129 -3.94 25.05 7.43
N THR A 130 -4.67 24.96 6.32
CA THR A 130 -4.11 24.67 5.01
C THR A 130 -4.30 25.81 4.01
N TYR A 131 -3.49 25.86 2.96
CA TYR A 131 -3.65 26.73 1.79
C TYR A 131 -3.50 25.95 0.50
N LYS A 132 -4.13 26.42 -0.58
CA LYS A 132 -3.94 25.87 -1.91
C LYS A 132 -2.56 26.27 -2.45
N SER A 133 -1.67 25.30 -2.68
CA SER A 133 -0.36 25.56 -3.28
C SER A 133 -0.51 25.88 -4.77
N GLU A 134 0.02 27.01 -5.22
CA GLU A 134 0.06 27.40 -6.64
C GLU A 134 1.30 26.85 -7.37
N ARG A 135 2.10 26.02 -6.70
CA ARG A 135 3.34 25.43 -7.23
C ARG A 135 3.07 24.12 -7.98
N VAL A 136 4.12 23.62 -8.64
CA VAL A 136 4.05 22.41 -9.48
C VAL A 136 3.58 21.21 -8.65
N ILE A 137 4.10 21.02 -7.43
CA ILE A 137 3.69 19.92 -6.55
C ILE A 137 2.19 20.01 -6.23
N GLY A 138 1.71 21.18 -5.82
CA GLY A 138 0.28 21.38 -5.55
C GLY A 138 -0.61 21.15 -6.77
N LYS A 139 -0.17 21.59 -7.96
CA LYS A 139 -0.90 21.34 -9.22
C LYS A 139 -0.96 19.86 -9.55
N LEU A 140 0.18 19.17 -9.57
CA LEU A 140 0.25 17.73 -9.82
C LEU A 140 -0.60 16.95 -8.81
N PHE A 141 -0.51 17.29 -7.53
CA PHE A 141 -1.30 16.67 -6.48
C PHE A 141 -2.80 16.78 -6.76
N ARG A 142 -3.30 17.96 -7.14
CA ARG A 142 -4.72 18.16 -7.44
C ARG A 142 -5.15 17.43 -8.71
N GLU A 143 -4.37 17.51 -9.79
CA GLU A 143 -4.68 16.79 -11.02
C GLU A 143 -4.76 15.27 -10.77
N VAL A 144 -3.83 14.71 -10.02
CA VAL A 144 -3.84 13.27 -9.67
C VAL A 144 -4.99 12.94 -8.71
N LYS A 145 -5.28 13.80 -7.74
CA LYS A 145 -6.38 13.61 -6.80
C LYS A 145 -7.73 13.67 -7.49
N ASP A 146 -7.89 14.57 -8.43
CA ASP A 146 -9.09 14.71 -9.25
C ASP A 146 -9.25 13.47 -10.14
N LEU A 147 -8.17 12.98 -10.78
CA LEU A 147 -8.18 11.71 -11.50
C LEU A 147 -8.57 10.53 -10.61
N ALA A 148 -7.97 10.42 -9.42
CA ALA A 148 -8.30 9.37 -8.46
C ALA A 148 -9.79 9.43 -8.06
N SER A 149 -10.32 10.64 -7.84
CA SER A 149 -11.73 10.85 -7.51
C SER A 149 -12.69 10.56 -8.69
N LEU A 150 -12.24 10.78 -9.93
CA LEU A 150 -12.98 10.46 -11.15
C LEU A 150 -12.93 8.96 -11.48
N THR A 151 -11.90 8.25 -11.01
CA THR A 151 -11.85 6.78 -10.97
C THR A 151 -12.50 6.18 -9.73
N SER A 152 -13.02 6.99 -8.81
CA SER A 152 -13.75 6.55 -7.61
C SER A 152 -15.22 6.16 -7.80
N PRO A 153 -15.88 6.33 -8.96
CA PRO A 153 -16.72 5.27 -9.43
C PRO A 153 -15.77 4.33 -10.18
N VAL A 154 -15.11 3.43 -9.46
CA VAL A 154 -15.01 2.09 -10.02
C VAL A 154 -16.48 1.75 -10.23
N THR A 155 -17.04 1.99 -11.42
CA THR A 155 -18.30 1.38 -11.82
C THR A 155 -18.03 -0.06 -11.49
N PRO A 156 -18.66 -0.57 -10.43
CA PRO A 156 -18.07 -1.73 -9.81
C PRO A 156 -18.15 -2.77 -10.92
N PHE A 157 -17.04 -3.45 -11.20
CA PHE A 157 -16.98 -4.57 -12.15
C PHE A 157 -18.02 -5.67 -11.81
N THR A 158 -18.82 -5.40 -10.78
CA THR A 158 -19.87 -6.11 -10.10
C THR A 158 -21.28 -5.68 -10.58
N THR A 159 -21.45 -5.17 -11.80
CA THR A 159 -22.78 -5.04 -12.43
C THR A 159 -23.12 -6.34 -13.14
N SER A 160 -24.41 -6.72 -13.13
CA SER A 160 -24.89 -7.95 -13.78
C SER A 160 -24.57 -7.96 -15.29
N GLU A 161 -24.54 -6.78 -15.91
CA GLU A 161 -24.24 -6.56 -17.31
C GLU A 161 -22.78 -6.90 -17.64
N VAL A 162 -21.82 -6.50 -16.79
CA VAL A 162 -20.40 -6.83 -16.96
C VAL A 162 -20.18 -8.32 -16.74
N ALA A 163 -20.82 -8.90 -15.73
CA ALA A 163 -20.76 -10.34 -15.47
C ALA A 163 -21.23 -11.17 -16.69
N LYS A 164 -22.28 -10.72 -17.41
CA LYS A 164 -22.74 -11.36 -18.65
C LYS A 164 -21.69 -11.34 -19.77
N GLN A 165 -20.91 -10.28 -19.87
CA GLN A 165 -19.91 -10.12 -20.92
C GLN A 165 -18.60 -10.84 -20.60
N CYS A 166 -18.27 -11.00 -19.32
CA CYS A 166 -17.00 -11.58 -18.86
C CYS A 166 -17.10 -13.05 -18.44
N TYR A 167 -18.29 -13.63 -18.40
CA TYR A 167 -18.45 -15.04 -18.08
C TYR A 167 -17.82 -15.92 -19.16
N ASP A 168 -16.94 -16.83 -18.74
CA ASP A 168 -16.21 -17.73 -19.62
C ASP A 168 -16.87 -19.12 -19.61
N PRO A 169 -17.60 -19.52 -20.66
CA PRO A 169 -18.25 -20.83 -20.73
C PRO A 169 -17.23 -21.99 -20.75
N ASP A 170 -15.96 -21.71 -21.06
CA ASP A 170 -14.92 -22.74 -21.03
C ASP A 170 -14.64 -23.22 -19.61
N MET A 171 -15.01 -22.46 -18.59
CA MET A 171 -14.86 -22.86 -17.20
C MET A 171 -15.92 -23.89 -16.76
N GLU A 172 -16.93 -24.19 -17.56
CA GLU A 172 -17.93 -25.23 -17.29
C GLU A 172 -17.39 -26.62 -17.64
N VAL A 173 -17.40 -27.53 -16.66
CA VAL A 173 -16.93 -28.92 -16.76
C VAL A 173 -18.07 -29.86 -16.42
N ASP A 174 -18.17 -30.98 -17.13
CA ASP A 174 -19.23 -31.98 -16.86
C ASP A 174 -19.28 -32.40 -15.38
N GLY A 175 -20.51 -32.47 -14.84
CA GLY A 175 -20.75 -32.77 -13.43
C GLY A 175 -20.68 -31.58 -12.48
N PHE A 176 -20.35 -30.36 -12.94
CA PHE A 176 -20.31 -29.18 -12.06
C PHE A 176 -21.66 -28.84 -11.41
N LYS A 177 -22.77 -29.16 -12.09
CA LYS A 177 -24.13 -28.86 -11.63
C LYS A 177 -24.47 -29.52 -10.29
N ASP A 178 -23.88 -30.69 -10.02
CA ASP A 178 -24.11 -31.44 -8.79
C ASP A 178 -23.52 -30.72 -7.57
N TYR A 179 -22.51 -29.87 -7.78
CA TYR A 179 -21.81 -29.13 -6.74
C TYR A 179 -22.28 -27.67 -6.58
N ILE A 180 -23.28 -27.23 -7.34
CA ILE A 180 -23.77 -25.84 -7.31
C ILE A 180 -24.30 -25.46 -5.93
N SER A 181 -25.07 -26.35 -5.28
CA SER A 181 -25.65 -26.08 -3.96
C SER A 181 -24.59 -25.85 -2.90
N ASP A 182 -23.57 -26.73 -2.87
CA ASP A 182 -22.44 -26.62 -1.94
C ASP A 182 -21.59 -25.39 -2.25
N ALA A 183 -21.31 -25.13 -3.53
CA ALA A 183 -20.57 -23.95 -3.97
C ALA A 183 -21.27 -22.66 -3.54
N PHE A 184 -22.60 -22.61 -3.66
CA PHE A 184 -23.41 -21.47 -3.24
C PHE A 184 -23.36 -21.26 -1.72
N TYR A 185 -23.42 -22.34 -0.93
CA TYR A 185 -23.27 -22.28 0.52
C TYR A 185 -21.89 -21.72 0.93
N TYR A 186 -20.81 -22.28 0.40
CA TYR A 186 -19.45 -21.83 0.73
C TYR A 186 -19.15 -20.42 0.22
N LYS A 187 -19.71 -20.02 -0.93
CA LYS A 187 -19.62 -18.63 -1.42
C LYS A 187 -20.22 -17.65 -0.42
N ARG A 188 -21.40 -17.97 0.13
CA ARG A 188 -22.08 -17.14 1.12
C ARG A 188 -21.28 -17.02 2.41
N GLU A 189 -20.70 -18.11 2.90
CA GLU A 189 -19.85 -18.09 4.08
C GLU A 189 -18.56 -17.29 3.85
N TYR A 190 -17.93 -17.43 2.68
CA TYR A 190 -16.78 -16.61 2.29
C TYR A 190 -17.11 -15.12 2.26
N ASP A 191 -18.22 -14.74 1.62
CA ASP A 191 -18.64 -13.35 1.51
C ASP A 191 -18.93 -12.74 2.88
N ARG A 192 -19.59 -13.51 3.76
CA ARG A 192 -19.83 -13.09 5.15
C ARG A 192 -18.53 -12.77 5.90
N LYS A 193 -17.52 -13.63 5.75
CA LYS A 193 -16.20 -13.42 6.38
C LYS A 193 -15.45 -12.25 5.75
N MET A 194 -15.56 -12.05 4.43
CA MET A 194 -14.99 -10.88 3.76
C MET A 194 -15.57 -9.57 4.30
N VAL A 195 -16.90 -9.45 4.40
CA VAL A 195 -17.54 -8.25 5.00
C VAL A 195 -17.04 -8.05 6.44
N SER A 196 -16.99 -9.11 7.25
CA SER A 196 -16.51 -9.01 8.63
C SER A 196 -15.06 -8.51 8.72
N LEU A 197 -14.19 -8.90 7.79
CA LEU A 197 -12.81 -8.40 7.74
C LEU A 197 -12.76 -6.94 7.27
N MET A 198 -13.55 -6.59 6.27
CA MET A 198 -13.65 -5.22 5.76
C MET A 198 -14.15 -4.26 6.85
N ASP A 199 -15.20 -4.64 7.59
CA ASP A 199 -15.74 -3.86 8.70
C ASP A 199 -14.74 -3.73 9.85
N TYR A 200 -14.00 -4.81 10.18
CA TYR A 200 -13.01 -4.81 11.25
C TYR A 200 -11.83 -3.87 10.96
N TYR A 201 -11.34 -3.86 9.72
CA TYR A 201 -10.21 -3.02 9.30
C TYR A 201 -10.61 -1.67 8.72
N GLY A 202 -11.91 -1.40 8.55
CA GLY A 202 -12.42 -0.16 7.94
C GLY A 202 -12.07 -0.03 6.46
N ILE A 203 -12.03 -1.14 5.72
CA ILE A 203 -11.70 -1.17 4.28
C ILE A 203 -12.99 -1.16 3.46
N GLU A 204 -13.03 -0.31 2.43
CA GLU A 204 -14.26 -0.09 1.65
C GLU A 204 -14.39 -1.05 0.46
N THR A 205 -13.28 -1.54 -0.09
CA THR A 205 -13.30 -2.37 -1.31
C THR A 205 -12.58 -3.72 -1.17
N GLU A 206 -13.06 -4.73 -1.89
CA GLU A 206 -12.41 -6.04 -1.99
C GLU A 206 -10.98 -5.93 -2.54
N ALA A 207 -10.77 -5.05 -3.52
CA ALA A 207 -9.46 -4.86 -4.15
C ALA A 207 -8.41 -4.36 -3.15
N GLU A 208 -8.78 -3.42 -2.27
CA GLU A 208 -7.89 -2.94 -1.21
C GLU A 208 -7.56 -4.04 -0.20
N LEU A 209 -8.57 -4.81 0.22
CA LEU A 209 -8.37 -5.91 1.18
C LEU A 209 -7.45 -7.00 0.61
N LEU A 210 -7.62 -7.37 -0.66
CA LEU A 210 -6.84 -8.45 -1.28
C LEU A 210 -5.46 -8.03 -1.76
N SER A 211 -5.31 -6.80 -2.24
CA SER A 211 -4.02 -6.27 -2.66
C SER A 211 -3.17 -5.84 -1.47
N GLY A 212 -3.78 -5.64 -0.30
CA GLY A 212 -3.13 -5.00 0.84
C GLY A 212 -2.74 -3.56 0.56
N HIS A 213 -3.34 -2.89 -0.44
CA HIS A 213 -3.10 -1.48 -0.76
C HIS A 213 -4.36 -0.69 -0.41
N ILE A 214 -4.43 -0.20 0.82
CA ILE A 214 -5.56 0.60 1.31
C ILE A 214 -5.41 2.04 0.79
N LEU A 215 -6.36 2.49 -0.02
CA LEU A 215 -6.39 3.84 -0.58
C LEU A 215 -6.97 4.84 0.44
N THR A 216 -7.89 4.37 1.29
CA THR A 216 -8.55 5.19 2.31
C THR A 216 -7.65 5.50 3.50
N LYS A 217 -7.74 6.75 3.97
CA LYS A 217 -6.86 7.32 4.99
C LYS A 217 -7.38 7.09 6.39
N SER A 218 -6.84 6.08 7.06
CA SER A 218 -6.71 6.10 8.53
C SER A 218 -5.27 6.44 8.93
N LYS A 219 -5.13 7.05 10.11
CA LYS A 219 -4.01 7.87 10.56
C LYS A 219 -2.72 7.06 10.82
N SER A 220 -1.59 7.66 10.41
CA SER A 220 -0.23 7.56 10.99
C SER A 220 0.42 6.19 11.25
N PHE A 221 1.57 5.98 10.58
CA PHE A 221 2.79 5.25 11.01
C PHE A 221 2.74 3.79 11.52
N GLU A 222 1.60 3.18 11.83
CA GLU A 222 1.49 1.73 12.14
C GLU A 222 1.20 0.86 10.89
N LYS A 223 1.16 1.49 9.71
CA LYS A 223 0.77 0.86 8.44
C LYS A 223 1.45 -0.49 8.19
N ARG A 224 2.77 -0.64 8.39
CA ARG A 224 3.43 -1.91 8.02
C ARG A 224 2.94 -3.12 8.84
N ARG A 225 2.79 -2.96 10.15
CA ARG A 225 2.32 -4.05 11.03
C ARG A 225 0.83 -4.34 10.83
N GLU A 226 0.02 -3.31 10.64
CA GLU A 226 -1.40 -3.47 10.30
C GLU A 226 -1.58 -4.19 8.96
N MET A 227 -0.76 -3.86 7.95
CA MET A 227 -0.80 -4.50 6.63
C MET A 227 -0.39 -5.97 6.69
N GLU A 228 0.60 -6.33 7.51
CA GLU A 228 0.99 -7.73 7.74
C GLU A 228 -0.15 -8.52 8.39
N GLN A 229 -0.86 -7.94 9.35
CA GLN A 229 -2.02 -8.57 9.98
C GLN A 229 -3.18 -8.75 9.02
N ILE A 230 -3.48 -7.74 8.20
CA ILE A 230 -4.53 -7.81 7.17
C ILE A 230 -4.21 -8.93 6.16
N ASN A 231 -2.98 -8.96 5.66
CA ASN A 231 -2.52 -10.02 4.76
C ASN A 231 -2.63 -11.39 5.40
N TYR A 232 -2.24 -11.52 6.67
CA TYR A 232 -2.37 -12.78 7.41
C TYR A 232 -3.83 -13.22 7.55
N SER A 233 -4.74 -12.31 7.90
CA SER A 233 -6.17 -12.59 7.99
C SER A 233 -6.78 -13.02 6.66
N VAL A 234 -6.42 -12.36 5.55
CA VAL A 234 -6.85 -12.75 4.20
C VAL A 234 -6.27 -14.10 3.79
N MET A 235 -4.99 -14.37 4.09
CA MET A 235 -4.37 -15.67 3.85
C MET A 235 -5.04 -16.80 4.66
N ALA A 236 -5.40 -16.53 5.92
CA ALA A 236 -6.13 -17.47 6.76
C ALA A 236 -7.51 -17.80 6.18
N LEU A 237 -8.26 -16.78 5.72
CA LEU A 237 -9.54 -16.97 5.05
C LEU A 237 -9.41 -17.80 3.77
N ARG A 238 -8.41 -17.52 2.93
CA ARG A 238 -8.14 -18.32 1.72
C ARG A 238 -7.79 -19.76 2.05
N LYS A 239 -7.02 -19.99 3.12
CA LYS A 239 -6.66 -21.34 3.57
C LYS A 239 -7.89 -22.10 4.07
N GLU A 240 -8.79 -21.43 4.78
CA GLU A 240 -10.05 -22.02 5.24
C GLU A 240 -11.00 -22.34 4.07
N ALA A 241 -11.12 -21.44 3.09
CA ALA A 241 -11.85 -21.73 1.87
C ALA A 241 -11.25 -22.95 1.15
N LYS A 242 -9.92 -23.06 1.08
CA LYS A 242 -9.27 -24.23 0.51
C LYS A 242 -9.54 -25.51 1.30
N SER A 243 -9.73 -25.47 2.63
CA SER A 243 -10.15 -26.65 3.38
C SER A 243 -11.59 -27.08 3.05
N TRP A 244 -12.54 -26.15 2.92
CA TRP A 244 -13.91 -26.46 2.47
C TRP A 244 -13.94 -27.11 1.08
N PHE A 245 -13.00 -26.71 0.23
CA PHE A 245 -12.84 -27.33 -1.08
C PHE A 245 -12.35 -28.78 -0.98
N ASN A 246 -11.44 -29.07 -0.06
CA ASN A 246 -10.88 -30.41 0.11
C ASN A 246 -11.78 -31.34 0.93
N GLU A 247 -12.70 -30.81 1.74
CA GLU A 247 -13.72 -31.58 2.46
C GLU A 247 -14.50 -32.49 1.48
N GLY A 248 -14.51 -33.80 1.79
CA GLY A 248 -15.17 -34.83 0.98
C GLY A 248 -14.31 -35.46 -0.13
N SER A 249 -13.04 -35.07 -0.28
CA SER A 249 -12.14 -35.60 -1.33
C SER A 249 -11.28 -36.81 -0.87
N GLU A 250 -11.38 -37.19 0.40
CA GLU A 250 -10.49 -38.17 1.05
C GLU A 250 -10.90 -39.65 0.85
N SER A 251 -12.05 -39.93 0.24
CA SER A 251 -12.61 -41.29 0.20
C SER A 251 -12.26 -42.12 -1.05
N ASP A 252 -11.66 -41.52 -2.08
CA ASP A 252 -11.49 -42.17 -3.39
C ASP A 252 -10.02 -42.46 -3.71
N SER A 253 -9.72 -43.72 -4.05
CA SER A 253 -8.36 -44.22 -4.32
C SER A 253 -7.84 -43.94 -5.74
N ASP A 254 -8.72 -43.51 -6.65
CA ASP A 254 -8.38 -43.23 -8.05
C ASP A 254 -8.10 -41.74 -8.27
N THR A 255 -6.86 -41.42 -8.59
CA THR A 255 -6.37 -40.05 -8.80
C THR A 255 -7.09 -39.31 -9.93
N ASP A 256 -7.54 -40.01 -10.97
CA ASP A 256 -8.18 -39.38 -12.13
C ASP A 256 -9.63 -38.98 -11.82
N ILE A 257 -10.35 -39.83 -11.09
CA ILE A 257 -11.71 -39.55 -10.62
C ILE A 257 -11.71 -38.40 -9.61
N VAL A 258 -10.76 -38.41 -8.67
CA VAL A 258 -10.59 -37.33 -7.68
C VAL A 258 -10.31 -36.00 -8.39
N ASN A 259 -9.46 -36.01 -9.43
CA ASN A 259 -9.13 -34.79 -10.15
C ASN A 259 -10.31 -34.28 -11.01
N ALA A 260 -11.10 -35.17 -11.61
CA ALA A 260 -12.32 -34.80 -12.34
C ALA A 260 -13.38 -34.18 -11.40
N LYS A 261 -13.61 -34.79 -10.24
CA LYS A 261 -14.51 -34.23 -9.20
C LYS A 261 -14.02 -32.88 -8.69
N ALA A 262 -12.71 -32.73 -8.46
CA ALA A 262 -12.13 -31.44 -8.06
C ALA A 262 -12.34 -30.37 -9.14
N LYS A 263 -12.18 -30.70 -10.43
CA LYS A 263 -12.46 -29.76 -11.54
C LYS A 263 -13.95 -29.38 -11.60
N ALA A 264 -14.86 -30.34 -11.41
CA ALA A 264 -16.30 -30.07 -11.34
C ALA A 264 -16.66 -29.15 -10.16
N LYS A 265 -16.07 -29.38 -8.98
CA LYS A 265 -16.25 -28.53 -7.79
C LYS A 265 -15.70 -27.11 -8.03
N ALA A 266 -14.51 -26.97 -8.64
CA ALA A 266 -13.92 -25.68 -8.96
C ALA A 266 -14.73 -24.91 -10.02
N SER A 267 -15.25 -25.63 -11.02
CA SER A 267 -16.16 -25.11 -12.03
C SER A 267 -17.45 -24.58 -11.40
N ALA A 268 -18.03 -25.29 -10.43
CA ALA A 268 -19.19 -24.83 -9.67
C ALA A 268 -18.91 -23.54 -8.89
N TRP A 269 -17.73 -23.43 -8.26
CA TRP A 269 -17.30 -22.22 -7.54
C TRP A 269 -17.18 -21.02 -8.47
N TYR A 270 -16.59 -21.22 -9.65
CA TYR A 270 -16.55 -20.21 -10.71
C TYR A 270 -17.96 -19.80 -11.15
N HIS A 271 -18.82 -20.78 -11.42
CA HIS A 271 -20.19 -20.55 -11.89
C HIS A 271 -21.01 -19.72 -10.91
N VAL A 272 -21.05 -20.08 -9.61
CA VAL A 272 -21.84 -19.32 -8.62
C VAL A 272 -21.30 -17.91 -8.38
N THR A 273 -20.03 -17.66 -8.69
CA THR A 273 -19.40 -16.34 -8.50
C THR A 273 -19.59 -15.44 -9.71
N TYR A 274 -19.43 -15.95 -10.93
CA TYR A 274 -19.40 -15.12 -12.13
C TYR A 274 -20.66 -15.21 -12.97
N HIS A 275 -21.47 -16.26 -12.82
CA HIS A 275 -22.64 -16.44 -13.68
C HIS A 275 -23.74 -15.42 -13.32
N PRO A 276 -24.33 -14.73 -14.31
CA PRO A 276 -25.31 -13.67 -14.09
C PRO A 276 -26.55 -14.08 -13.27
N SER A 277 -26.94 -15.36 -13.31
CA SER A 277 -28.10 -15.85 -12.56
C SER A 277 -27.87 -15.91 -11.05
N TYR A 278 -26.63 -15.96 -10.59
CA TYR A 278 -26.26 -16.02 -9.16
C TYR A 278 -25.85 -14.66 -8.61
N TRP A 279 -25.77 -13.65 -9.49
CA TRP A 279 -25.44 -12.28 -9.15
C TRP A 279 -26.40 -11.72 -8.09
N GLY A 280 -25.84 -11.27 -6.95
CA GLY A 280 -26.61 -10.72 -5.83
C GLY A 280 -27.49 -11.73 -5.07
N ARG A 281 -27.51 -13.01 -5.46
CA ARG A 281 -28.30 -14.05 -4.75
C ARG A 281 -27.59 -14.60 -3.52
N CYS A 282 -26.25 -14.61 -3.52
CA CYS A 282 -25.48 -15.07 -2.37
C CYS A 282 -25.62 -14.14 -1.15
N ASN A 283 -25.97 -12.86 -1.38
CA ASN A 283 -25.83 -11.78 -0.40
C ASN A 283 -27.16 -11.10 -0.02
N VAL A 284 -28.25 -11.87 -0.01
CA VAL A 284 -29.56 -11.36 0.46
C VAL A 284 -29.45 -10.87 1.91
N GLY A 285 -29.49 -9.54 2.10
CA GLY A 285 -29.41 -8.87 3.41
C GLY A 285 -28.06 -8.23 3.75
N MET A 286 -27.06 -8.32 2.89
CA MET A 286 -25.83 -7.52 2.95
C MET A 286 -25.92 -6.48 1.83
N ASP A 287 -25.48 -5.24 2.03
CA ASP A 287 -25.68 -4.07 1.15
C ASP A 287 -25.10 -4.24 -0.29
N GLY A 288 -25.64 -5.18 -1.07
CA GLY A 288 -25.31 -5.41 -2.48
C GLY A 288 -23.88 -5.87 -2.79
N ALA A 289 -23.00 -6.05 -1.80
CA ALA A 289 -21.60 -6.41 -2.05
C ALA A 289 -21.50 -7.82 -2.64
N HIS A 290 -21.06 -7.95 -3.90
CA HIS A 290 -20.80 -9.24 -4.56
C HIS A 290 -19.29 -9.38 -4.79
N PHE A 291 -18.64 -10.25 -4.02
CA PHE A 291 -17.19 -10.45 -4.08
C PHE A 291 -16.77 -11.43 -5.18
N LEU A 292 -15.63 -11.16 -5.81
CA LEU A 292 -15.12 -11.90 -6.96
C LEU A 292 -13.97 -12.85 -6.61
N SER A 293 -13.38 -12.76 -5.42
CA SER A 293 -12.16 -13.51 -5.07
C SER A 293 -12.35 -14.97 -4.71
N PHE A 294 -13.57 -15.41 -4.41
CA PHE A 294 -13.84 -16.76 -3.91
C PHE A 294 -13.24 -17.89 -4.78
N PRO A 295 -13.46 -17.94 -6.11
CA PRO A 295 -12.92 -19.01 -6.95
C PRO A 295 -11.40 -19.02 -7.04
N TRP A 296 -10.75 -17.87 -6.81
CA TRP A 296 -9.29 -17.76 -6.87
C TRP A 296 -8.58 -18.49 -5.72
N CYS A 297 -9.31 -18.87 -4.66
CA CYS A 297 -8.80 -19.76 -3.62
C CYS A 297 -8.37 -21.13 -4.18
N VAL A 298 -8.93 -21.53 -5.33
CA VAL A 298 -8.64 -22.79 -6.06
C VAL A 298 -8.15 -22.51 -7.48
N SER A 299 -7.39 -21.42 -7.64
CA SER A 299 -6.82 -20.99 -8.92
C SER A 299 -6.01 -22.08 -9.64
N ASP A 300 -5.36 -22.98 -8.90
CA ASP A 300 -4.66 -24.14 -9.44
C ASP A 300 -5.58 -25.06 -10.26
N LYS A 301 -6.81 -25.30 -9.79
CA LYS A 301 -7.81 -26.12 -10.49
C LYS A 301 -8.45 -25.39 -11.66
N LEU A 302 -8.73 -24.10 -11.53
CA LEU A 302 -9.26 -23.28 -12.63
C LEU A 302 -8.27 -23.21 -13.80
N ILE A 303 -6.97 -23.06 -13.51
CA ILE A 303 -5.92 -23.09 -14.53
C ILE A 303 -5.85 -24.45 -15.24
N GLN A 304 -6.02 -25.55 -14.51
CA GLN A 304 -6.05 -26.90 -15.10
C GLN A 304 -7.22 -27.06 -16.07
N ILE A 305 -8.43 -26.60 -15.70
CA ILE A 305 -9.61 -26.65 -16.58
C ILE A 305 -9.32 -25.93 -17.92
N LYS A 306 -8.73 -24.73 -17.85
CA LYS A 306 -8.45 -23.95 -19.05
C LYS A 306 -7.35 -24.58 -19.92
N LYS A 307 -6.33 -25.19 -19.31
CA LYS A 307 -5.29 -25.94 -20.03
C LYS A 307 -5.85 -27.16 -20.76
N ASP A 308 -6.76 -27.90 -20.13
CA ASP A 308 -7.37 -29.08 -20.74
C ASP A 308 -8.24 -28.71 -21.93
N LYS A 309 -9.05 -27.63 -21.83
CA LYS A 309 -9.84 -27.13 -22.96
C LYS A 309 -8.97 -26.61 -24.11
N ALA A 310 -7.89 -25.90 -23.82
CA ALA A 310 -6.95 -25.46 -24.84
C ALA A 310 -6.29 -26.64 -25.58
N SER A 311 -5.96 -27.71 -24.86
CA SER A 311 -5.37 -28.92 -25.44
C SER A 311 -6.36 -29.68 -26.33
N ASN A 312 -7.64 -29.71 -25.96
CA ASN A 312 -8.72 -30.32 -26.76
C ASN A 312 -9.10 -29.51 -28.01
N ILE A 313 -8.74 -28.23 -28.10
CA ILE A 313 -8.95 -27.40 -29.29
C ILE A 313 -7.82 -27.59 -30.31
N ILE A 314 -6.63 -27.97 -29.85
CA ILE A 314 -5.43 -28.16 -30.68
C ILE A 314 -5.32 -29.60 -31.21
N ALA A 315 -5.97 -30.56 -30.55
CA ALA A 315 -6.08 -31.97 -30.98
C ALA A 315 -7.22 -32.18 -31.99
#